data_AF-A0A429E3L2-F1
#
_entry.id   AF-A0A429E3L2-F1
#
_cell.length_a   1.000
_cell.length_b   1.000
_cell.length_c   1.000
_cell.angle_alpha   90.00
_cell.angle_beta   90.00
_cell.angle_gamma   90.00
#
_symmetry.space_group_name_H-M   'P 1'
#
loop_
_entity.id
_entity.type
_entity.pdbx_description
1 polymer ?
#
loop_
_entity_poly.entity_id
_entity_poly.type
_entity_poly.pdbx_seq_one_letter_code
_entity_poly.pdbx_strand_id
1 'polypeptide(L)' 'MQCPKCATQLDTHERNGVVIEECPGCQGVFLDRGELEQLIDAESRYLAELPDGENPDTTYQGRHRRGIMQQIFSR' A
#
# COMPACT_ATOMS: atom_id res chain seq x y z
N MET A 1 5.54 7.56 -14.60
CA MET A 1 4.62 7.46 -15.76
C MET A 1 3.56 8.58 -15.67
N GLN A 2 2.56 8.71 -16.55
CA GLN A 2 1.50 9.74 -16.40
C GLN A 2 0.28 9.18 -15.67
N CYS A 3 -0.28 9.94 -14.73
CA CYS A 3 -1.48 9.58 -14.00
C CYS A 3 -2.68 9.47 -14.96
N PRO A 4 -3.40 8.33 -15.00
CA PRO A 4 -4.55 8.17 -15.91
C PRO A 4 -5.75 9.04 -15.52
N LYS A 5 -5.78 9.59 -14.30
CA LYS A 5 -6.87 10.43 -13.80
C LYS A 5 -6.70 11.91 -14.10
N CYS A 6 -5.47 12.45 -14.01
CA CYS A 6 -5.23 13.89 -14.14
C CYS A 6 -3.99 14.25 -14.98
N ALA A 7 -3.36 13.28 -15.64
CA ALA A 7 -2.19 13.43 -16.51
C ALA A 7 -0.91 13.99 -15.85
N THR A 8 -0.92 14.24 -14.54
CA THR A 8 0.29 14.63 -13.78
C THR A 8 1.31 13.48 -13.80
N GLN A 9 2.61 13.83 -13.82
CA GLN A 9 3.69 12.85 -13.67
C GLN A 9 3.57 12.16 -12.31
N LEU A 10 3.70 10.83 -12.31
CA LEU A 10 3.74 10.01 -11.10
C LEU A 10 5.13 10.02 -10.49
N ASP A 11 5.17 10.06 -9.15
CA ASP A 11 6.36 9.96 -8.32
C ASP A 11 6.50 8.53 -7.80
N THR A 12 7.69 7.94 -7.91
CA THR A 12 7.96 6.58 -7.44
C THR A 12 8.49 6.60 -6.00
N HIS A 13 7.93 5.75 -5.16
CA HIS A 13 8.34 5.57 -3.76
C HIS A 13 8.52 4.09 -3.44
N GLU A 14 9.49 3.77 -2.59
CA GLU A 14 9.67 2.42 -2.05
C GLU A 14 9.38 2.46 -0.55
N ARG A 15 8.44 1.61 -0.09
CA ARG A 15 7.98 1.56 1.30
C ARG A 15 7.79 0.12 1.73
N ASN A 16 8.49 -0.30 2.79
CA ASN A 16 8.45 -1.69 3.28
C ASN A 16 8.75 -2.75 2.20
N GLY A 17 9.65 -2.42 1.26
CA GLY A 17 9.99 -3.30 0.13
C GLY A 17 8.90 -3.40 -0.95
N VAL A 18 7.93 -2.48 -0.94
CA VAL A 18 6.89 -2.33 -1.97
C VAL A 18 7.14 -1.05 -2.73
N VAL A 19 7.30 -1.15 -4.04
CA VAL A 19 7.36 0.01 -4.93
C VAL A 19 5.95 0.48 -5.26
N ILE A 20 5.71 1.78 -5.15
CA ILE A 20 4.42 2.43 -5.46
C ILE A 20 4.65 3.67 -6.33
N GLU A 21 3.73 3.95 -7.25
CA GLU A 21 3.68 5.22 -7.97
C GLU A 21 2.54 6.10 -7.43
N GLU A 22 2.88 7.26 -6.86
CA GLU A 22 1.91 8.23 -6.33
C GLU A 22 1.75 9.44 -7.25
N CYS A 23 0.52 9.87 -7.47
CA CYS A 23 0.22 11.09 -8.19
C CYS A 23 0.15 12.30 -7.23
N PRO A 24 1.04 13.30 -7.32
CA PRO A 24 0.96 14.49 -6.47
C PRO A 24 -0.26 15.35 -6.78
N GLY A 25 -0.81 15.27 -8.01
CA GLY A 25 -1.96 16.07 -8.44
C GLY A 25 -3.30 15.60 -7.88
N CYS A 26 -3.57 14.30 -7.88
CA CYS A 26 -4.86 13.74 -7.44
C CYS A 26 -4.76 12.78 -6.24
N GLN A 27 -3.56 12.59 -5.68
CA GLN A 27 -3.28 11.67 -4.57
C GLN A 27 -3.63 10.20 -4.87
N GLY A 28 -3.70 9.85 -6.15
CA GLY A 28 -3.97 8.47 -6.59
C GLY A 28 -2.68 7.65 -6.54
N VAL A 29 -2.81 6.37 -6.18
CA VAL A 29 -1.70 5.41 -6.26
C VAL A 29 -1.94 4.48 -7.44
N PHE A 30 -0.88 4.22 -8.20
CA PHE A 30 -0.85 3.29 -9.30
C PHE A 30 0.11 2.14 -8.95
N LEU A 31 -0.33 0.91 -9.25
CA LEU A 31 0.45 -0.31 -9.05
C LEU A 31 0.35 -1.12 -10.33
N ASP A 32 1.50 -1.56 -10.85
CA ASP A 32 1.53 -2.62 -11.84
C ASP A 32 1.34 -4.01 -11.20
N ARG A 33 1.39 -5.07 -12.02
CA ARG A 33 1.22 -6.44 -11.52
C ARG A 33 2.31 -6.84 -10.53
N GLY A 34 3.58 -6.51 -10.80
CA GLY A 34 4.70 -6.90 -9.94
C GLY A 34 4.72 -6.09 -8.63
N GLU A 35 4.32 -4.83 -8.68
CA GLU A 35 4.15 -3.98 -7.48
C GLU A 35 2.98 -4.46 -6.61
N LEU A 36 1.87 -4.90 -7.23
CA LEU A 36 0.75 -5.51 -6.51
C LEU A 36 1.16 -6.83 -5.83
N GLU A 37 1.94 -7.67 -6.52
CA GLU A 37 2.49 -8.90 -5.93
C GLU A 37 3.38 -8.60 -4.71
N GLN A 38 4.26 -7.59 -4.80
CA GLN A 38 5.08 -7.14 -3.66
C GLN A 38 4.22 -6.69 -2.48
N LEU A 39 3.13 -5.96 -2.75
CA LEU A 39 2.21 -5.50 -1.70
C LEU A 39 1.56 -6.67 -0.96
N ILE A 40 1.08 -7.68 -1.69
CA ILE A 40 0.43 -8.87 -1.13
C ILE A 40 1.43 -9.69 -0.30
N ASP A 41 2.67 -9.83 -0.79
CA ASP A 41 3.74 -10.50 -0.06
C ASP A 41 4.09 -9.77 1.24
N ALA A 42 4.18 -8.45 1.19
CA ALA A 42 4.47 -7.62 2.36
C ALA A 42 3.34 -7.73 3.41
N GLU A 43 2.08 -7.72 2.98
CA GLU A 43 0.91 -7.97 3.84
C GLU A 43 0.94 -9.36 4.48
N SER A 44 1.23 -10.39 3.69
CA SER A 44 1.32 -11.77 4.19
C SER A 44 2.40 -11.92 5.27
N ARG A 45 3.57 -11.27 5.08
CA ARG A 45 4.65 -11.26 6.08
C ARG A 45 4.23 -10.51 7.35
N TYR A 46 3.65 -9.33 7.21
CA TYR A 46 3.16 -8.54 8.34
C TYR A 46 2.15 -9.33 9.19
N LEU A 47 1.20 -10.01 8.54
CA LEU A 47 0.19 -10.83 9.23
C LEU A 47 0.81 -12.03 9.95
N ALA A 48 1.85 -12.65 9.38
CA ALA A 48 2.56 -13.76 10.00
C ALA A 48 3.37 -13.36 11.25
N GLU A 49 3.73 -12.08 11.36
CA GLU A 49 4.48 -11.51 12.49
C GLU A 49 3.57 -10.98 13.61
N LEU A 50 2.24 -10.99 13.41
CA LEU A 50 1.30 -10.51 14.44
C LEU A 50 1.31 -11.41 15.68
N PRO A 51 1.21 -10.84 16.90
CA PRO A 51 1.13 -11.63 18.13
C PRO A 51 -0.14 -12.49 18.18
N ASP A 52 -0.02 -13.67 18.79
CA ASP A 52 -1.18 -14.54 19.06
C ASP A 52 -2.25 -13.79 19.88
N GLY A 53 -3.44 -13.64 19.30
CA GLY A 53 -4.59 -12.96 19.92
C GLY A 53 -5.05 -11.68 19.20
N GLU A 54 -4.30 -11.18 18.21
CA GLU A 54 -4.73 -10.06 17.38
C GLU A 54 -5.52 -10.58 16.18
N ASN A 55 -6.80 -10.20 16.08
CA ASN A 55 -7.72 -10.75 15.07
C ASN A 55 -7.49 -10.03 13.72
N PRO A 56 -6.99 -10.71 12.66
CA PRO A 56 -6.64 -10.06 11.40
C PRO A 56 -7.87 -9.43 10.73
N ASP A 57 -9.07 -9.97 10.95
CA ASP A 57 -10.33 -9.39 10.46
C ASP A 57 -10.61 -7.97 10.99
N THR A 58 -10.05 -7.57 12.14
CA THR A 58 -10.20 -6.20 12.65
C THR A 58 -9.30 -5.18 11.95
N THR A 59 -8.30 -5.63 11.18
CA THR A 59 -7.37 -4.75 10.46
C THR A 59 -7.90 -4.29 9.10
N TYR A 60 -8.83 -5.03 8.47
CA TYR A 60 -9.44 -4.66 7.18
C TYR A 60 -10.80 -3.95 7.30
N GLN A 61 -11.35 -3.82 8.52
CA GLN A 61 -12.63 -3.14 8.75
C GLN A 61 -12.50 -1.61 8.64
N GLY A 62 -12.35 -1.10 7.40
CA GLY A 62 -12.86 0.16 6.82
C GLY A 62 -12.70 1.50 7.55
N ARG A 63 -12.17 1.54 8.78
CA ARG A 63 -12.17 2.72 9.66
C ARG A 63 -10.89 2.87 10.47
N HIS A 64 -10.09 1.81 10.58
CA HIS A 64 -8.76 1.87 11.16
C HIS A 64 -7.76 1.32 10.15
N ARG A 65 -7.15 2.20 9.35
CA ARG A 65 -5.88 1.91 8.68
C ARG A 65 -4.84 1.66 9.77
N ARG A 66 -4.76 0.45 10.32
CA ARG A 66 -3.64 0.00 11.15
C ARG A 66 -3.02 -1.20 10.45
N GLY A 67 -1.70 -1.27 10.43
CA GLY A 67 -0.94 -2.33 9.74
C GLY A 67 -0.20 -1.86 8.48
N ILE A 68 0.27 -2.82 7.67
CA ILE A 68 1.22 -2.50 6.59
C ILE A 68 0.64 -1.58 5.50
N MET A 69 -0.67 -1.68 5.22
CA MET A 69 -1.38 -0.79 4.30
C MET A 69 -1.29 0.68 4.73
N GLN A 70 -1.31 0.95 6.04
CA GLN A 70 -1.09 2.29 6.54
C GLN A 70 0.34 2.74 6.26
N GLN A 71 1.33 1.90 6.53
CA GLN A 71 2.74 2.28 6.38
C GLN A 71 3.12 2.53 4.91
N ILE A 72 2.52 1.79 3.98
CA ILE A 72 2.76 1.93 2.55
C ILE A 72 2.02 3.15 1.97
N PHE A 73 0.78 3.43 2.39
CA PHE A 73 -0.03 4.50 1.78
C PHE A 73 -0.20 5.75 2.65
N SER A 74 0.52 5.89 3.76
CA SER A 74 0.55 7.13 4.54
C SER A 74 1.66 8.03 4.03
N ARG A 75 1.32 9.29 3.73
CA ARG A 75 2.29 10.32 3.37
C ARG A 75 3.21 10.64 4.53
#